data_AF-A0ABD7QBR6-F1
#
_entry.id   AF-A0ABD7QBR6-F1
#
_cell.length_a   1.000
_cell.length_b   1.000
_cell.length_c   1.000
_cell.angle_alpha   90.00
_cell.angle_beta   90.00
_cell.angle_gamma   90.00
#
_symmetry.space_group_name_H-M   'P 1'
#
loop_
_entity.id
_entity.type
_entity.pdbx_description
1 polymer ?
#
loop_
_entity_poly.entity_id
_entity_poly.type
_entity_poly.pdbx_seq_one_letter_code
_entity_poly.pdbx_strand_id
1 'polypeptide(L)'
;GLLTQTILPDDRRLTRSYDALGRLTAESDALNRTVRYTYADDASSQPCAITDAGGGEKRLTWTRSGQLACYTDCSGNTTEYR
;
A
#
# COMPACT_ATOMS: atom_id res chain seq x y z
N GLY A 1 17.34 6.00 -8.42
CA GLY A 1 16.46 6.88 -7.61
C GLY A 1 15.04 6.36 -7.75
N LEU A 2 14.26 6.35 -6.67
CA LEU A 2 12.86 5.93 -6.69
C LEU A 2 12.00 7.07 -7.26
N LEU A 3 10.93 6.73 -7.98
CA LEU A 3 10.03 7.71 -8.60
C LEU A 3 9.13 8.34 -7.54
N THR A 4 9.45 9.56 -7.11
CA THR A 4 8.71 10.26 -6.05
C THR A 4 7.54 11.11 -6.56
N GLN A 5 7.53 11.44 -7.86
CA GLN A 5 6.48 12.25 -8.46
C GLN A 5 6.23 11.86 -9.92
N THR A 6 4.95 11.83 -10.31
CA THR A 6 4.51 11.69 -11.72
C THR A 6 3.58 12.84 -12.05
N ILE A 7 3.83 13.54 -13.15
CA ILE A 7 2.88 14.54 -13.67
C ILE A 7 2.08 13.86 -14.78
N LEU A 8 0.76 13.84 -14.63
CA LEU A 8 -0.16 13.31 -15.62
C LEU A 8 -0.37 14.35 -16.75
N PRO A 9 -0.83 13.93 -17.94
CA PRO A 9 -1.02 14.85 -19.08
C PRO A 9 -1.95 16.05 -18.83
N ASP A 10 -2.75 16.01 -17.77
CA ASP A 10 -3.69 17.05 -17.34
C ASP A 10 -3.18 17.86 -16.12
N ASP A 11 -1.86 17.93 -15.95
CA ASP A 11 -1.13 18.61 -14.86
C ASP A 11 -1.41 18.08 -13.44
N ARG A 12 -2.23 17.04 -13.31
CA ARG A 12 -2.43 16.33 -12.04
C ARG A 12 -1.15 15.64 -11.59
N ARG A 13 -0.90 15.63 -10.28
CA ARG A 13 0.33 15.09 -9.69
C ARG A 13 0.07 13.81 -8.90
N LEU A 14 0.73 12.75 -9.36
CA LEU A 14 1.11 11.52 -8.67
C LEU A 14 2.18 11.78 -7.60
N THR A 15 2.01 11.56 -6.30
CA THR A 15 3.17 11.55 -5.38
C THR A 15 3.34 10.20 -4.69
N ARG A 16 4.59 9.80 -4.48
CA ARG A 16 4.96 8.53 -3.85
C ARG A 16 6.06 8.74 -2.81
N SER A 17 5.89 8.08 -1.67
CA SER A 17 6.85 8.06 -0.58
C SER A 17 7.39 6.65 -0.38
N TYR A 18 8.66 6.56 0.00
CA TYR A 18 9.34 5.29 0.20
C TYR A 18 10.08 5.29 1.53
N ASP A 19 10.25 4.12 2.13
CA ASP A 19 11.13 3.96 3.29
C ASP A 19 12.61 3.81 2.88
N ALA A 20 13.48 3.63 3.87
CA ALA A 20 14.92 3.46 3.67
C ALA A 20 15.29 2.20 2.87
N LEU A 21 14.39 1.22 2.80
CA LEU A 21 14.54 -0.02 2.03
C LEU A 21 13.98 0.11 0.61
N GLY A 22 13.43 1.28 0.27
CA GLY A 22 12.85 1.58 -1.02
C GLY A 22 11.46 0.99 -1.26
N ARG A 23 10.76 0.62 -0.19
CA ARG A 23 9.39 0.12 -0.25
C ARG A 23 8.39 1.27 -0.21
N LEU A 24 7.32 1.19 -1.00
CA LEU A 24 6.29 2.23 -1.09
C LEU A 24 5.54 2.35 0.25
N THR A 25 5.53 3.51 0.87
CA THR A 25 4.84 3.75 2.16
C THR A 25 3.62 4.64 2.02
N ALA A 26 3.56 5.46 0.98
CA ALA A 26 2.38 6.25 0.66
C ALA A 26 2.30 6.56 -0.83
N GLU A 27 1.09 6.63 -1.35
CA GLU A 27 0.77 7.21 -2.65
C GLU A 27 -0.36 8.24 -2.47
N SER A 28 -0.18 9.45 -2.97
CA SER A 28 -1.23 10.48 -2.95
C SER A 28 -1.65 10.83 -4.37
N ASP A 29 -2.97 10.88 -4.60
CA ASP A 29 -3.55 11.37 -5.85
C ASP A 29 -3.51 12.92 -5.92
N ALA A 30 -3.88 13.45 -7.08
CA ALA A 30 -3.90 14.90 -7.30
C ALA A 30 -4.97 15.66 -6.49
N LEU A 31 -5.86 14.95 -5.81
CA LEU A 31 -6.85 15.49 -4.88
C LEU A 31 -6.39 15.32 -3.42
N ASN A 32 -5.09 15.03 -3.22
CA ASN A 32 -4.44 14.76 -1.94
C ASN A 32 -5.02 13.58 -1.16
N ARG A 33 -5.77 12.69 -1.82
CA ARG A 33 -6.20 11.43 -1.19
C ARG A 33 -5.00 10.51 -1.12
N THR A 34 -4.67 10.10 0.10
CA THR A 34 -3.45 9.33 0.36
C THR A 34 -3.80 7.91 0.76
N VAL A 35 -3.24 6.93 0.05
CA VAL A 35 -3.19 5.53 0.46
C VAL A 35 -1.86 5.28 1.16
N ARG A 36 -1.88 4.56 2.29
CA ARG A 36 -0.69 4.22 3.08
C ARG A 36 -0.48 2.71 3.11
N TYR A 37 0.79 2.32 3.15
CA TYR A 37 1.22 0.93 3.16
C TYR A 37 2.10 0.69 4.38
N THR A 38 1.78 -0.34 5.15
CA THR A 38 2.51 -0.73 6.35
C THR A 38 3.15 -2.08 6.15
N TYR A 39 4.38 -2.24 6.64
CA TYR A 39 5.16 -3.48 6.58
C TYR A 39 5.35 -4.03 7.99
N ALA A 40 5.40 -5.36 8.13
CA ALA A 40 5.49 -5.99 9.44
C ALA A 40 6.86 -5.76 10.10
N ASP A 41 7.92 -5.80 9.30
CA ASP A 41 9.32 -5.62 9.69
C ASP A 41 10.18 -5.22 8.48
N ASP A 42 11.47 -5.00 8.69
CA ASP A 42 12.44 -4.66 7.64
C ASP A 42 12.79 -5.84 6.70
N ALA A 43 12.44 -7.08 7.07
CA ALA A 43 12.62 -8.25 6.21
C ALA A 43 11.46 -8.43 5.21
N SER A 44 10.32 -7.79 5.45
CA SER A 44 9.11 -7.89 4.64
C SER A 44 9.23 -7.10 3.34
N SER A 45 9.02 -7.74 2.19
CA SER A 45 8.94 -7.05 0.89
C SER A 45 7.52 -6.62 0.52
N GLN A 46 6.50 -7.13 1.21
CA GLN A 46 5.09 -6.92 0.92
C GLN A 46 4.36 -6.30 2.12
N PRO A 47 3.37 -5.42 1.89
CA PRO A 47 2.66 -4.73 2.97
C PRO A 47 1.74 -5.69 3.72
N CYS A 48 1.70 -5.57 5.05
CA CYS A 48 0.75 -6.29 5.90
C CYS A 48 -0.55 -5.51 6.14
N ALA A 49 -0.56 -4.21 5.85
CA ALA A 49 -1.77 -3.40 5.87
C ALA A 49 -1.76 -2.31 4.78
N ILE A 50 -2.95 -1.97 4.30
CA ILE A 50 -3.21 -0.87 3.39
C ILE A 50 -4.32 -0.01 3.99
N THR A 51 -4.05 1.28 4.17
CA THR A 51 -5.03 2.24 4.69
C THR A 51 -5.41 3.22 3.59
N ASP A 52 -6.69 3.32 3.26
CA ASP A 52 -7.19 4.28 2.28
C ASP A 52 -7.28 5.71 2.86
N ALA A 53 -7.60 6.67 1.99
CA ALA A 53 -7.70 8.08 2.36
C ALA A 53 -8.86 8.40 3.32
N GLY A 54 -9.86 7.51 3.42
CA GLY A 54 -10.96 7.60 4.36
C GLY A 54 -10.64 6.99 5.73
N GLY A 55 -9.46 6.39 5.89
CA GLY A 55 -9.04 5.68 7.10
C GLY A 55 -9.47 4.21 7.15
N GLY A 56 -10.08 3.69 6.08
CA GLY A 56 -10.40 2.27 5.97
C GLY A 56 -9.12 1.44 5.86
N GLU A 57 -8.92 0.52 6.79
CA GLU A 57 -7.76 -0.37 6.80
C GLU A 57 -8.12 -1.76 6.27
N LYS A 58 -7.22 -2.33 5.45
CA LYS A 58 -7.25 -3.72 5.02
C LYS A 58 -5.99 -4.41 5.50
N ARG A 59 -6.12 -5.61 6.07
CA ARG A 59 -4.98 -6.43 6.49
C ARG A 59 -4.72 -7.53 5.49
N LEU A 60 -3.45 -7.82 5.22
CA LEU A 60 -3.04 -8.82 4.24
C LEU A 60 -2.03 -9.78 4.87
N THR A 61 -2.13 -11.05 4.51
CA THR A 61 -1.07 -12.04 4.75
C THR A 61 -0.64 -12.68 3.44
N TRP A 62 0.61 -13.11 3.40
CA TRP A 62 1.25 -13.59 2.18
C TRP A 62 1.80 -14.99 2.40
N THR A 63 1.73 -15.82 1.36
CA THR A 63 2.41 -17.11 1.33
C THR A 63 3.93 -16.89 1.23
N ARG A 64 4.71 -17.96 1.47
CA ARG A 64 6.17 -17.93 1.27
C ARG A 64 6.57 -17.65 -0.20
N SER A 65 5.70 -17.98 -1.16
CA SER A 65 5.88 -17.67 -2.59
C SER A 65 5.51 -16.22 -2.95
N GLY A 66 5.05 -15.41 -1.99
CA GLY A 66 4.64 -14.02 -2.20
C GLY A 66 3.24 -13.87 -2.79
N GLN A 67 2.39 -14.90 -2.71
CA GLN A 67 1.00 -14.83 -3.14
C GLN A 67 0.12 -14.37 -1.98
N LEU A 68 -0.97 -13.66 -2.27
CA LEU A 68 -1.92 -13.24 -1.25
C LEU A 68 -2.60 -14.48 -0.64
N ALA A 69 -2.39 -14.71 0.65
CA ALA A 69 -2.96 -15.84 1.38
C ALA A 69 -4.30 -15.48 2.05
N CYS A 70 -4.38 -14.28 2.61
CA CYS A 70 -5.57 -13.81 3.30
C CYS A 70 -5.70 -12.29 3.17
N TYR A 71 -6.94 -11.79 3.07
CA TYR A 71 -7.23 -10.38 3.29
C TYR A 71 -8.42 -10.20 4.23
N THR A 72 -8.33 -9.21 5.12
CA THR A 72 -9.43 -8.76 5.99
C THR A 72 -9.78 -7.31 5.64
N ASP A 73 -11.05 -7.03 5.37
CA ASP A 73 -11.53 -5.65 5.12
C ASP A 73 -11.77 -4.85 6.42
N CYS A 74 -12.09 -3.56 6.26
CA CYS A 74 -12.34 -2.65 7.37
C CYS A 74 -13.62 -2.98 8.17
N SER A 75 -14.50 -3.82 7.62
CA SER A 75 -15.71 -4.32 8.29
C SER A 75 -15.45 -5.63 9.04
N GLY A 76 -14.21 -6.16 9.00
CA GLY A 76 -13.80 -7.40 9.64
C GLY A 76 -14.07 -8.66 8.82
N ASN A 77 -14.58 -8.55 7.59
CA ASN A 77 -14.78 -9.73 6.74
C ASN A 77 -13.44 -10.20 6.20
N THR A 78 -13.23 -11.51 6.24
CA THR A 78 -11.98 -12.14 5.86
C THR A 78 -12.18 -13.08 4.68
N THR A 79 -11.32 -12.99 3.67
CA THR A 79 -11.24 -13.91 2.54
C THR A 79 -9.89 -14.59 2.53
N GLU A 80 -9.89 -15.92 2.48
CA GLU A 80 -8.70 -16.74 2.36
C GLU A 80 -8.57 -17.32 0.95
N TYR A 81 -7.34 -17.38 0.43
CA TYR A 81 -7.00 -17.97 -0.85
C TYR A 81 -6.20 -19.26 -0.62
N ARG A 82 -6.55 -20.33 -1.34
CA ARG A 82 -5.95 -21.66 -1.23
C ARG A 82 -5.41 -22.14 -2.57
#